data_AF-A0A2S6XC30-F1
#
_entry.id   AF-A0A2S6XC30-F1
#
_cell.length_a   1.000
_cell.length_b   1.000
_cell.length_c   1.000
_cell.angle_alpha   90.00
_cell.angle_beta   90.00
_cell.angle_gamma   90.00
#
_symmetry.space_group_name_H-M   'P 1'
#
loop_
_entity.id
_entity.type
_entity.pdbx_description
1 polymer ?
#
loop_
_entity_poly.entity_id
_entity_poly.type
_entity_poly.pdbx_seq_one_letter_code
_entity_poly.pdbx_strand_id
1 'polypeptide(L)'
;MSDFTDVMLLFSYLEDAVLEDIVSLDTFDAGLGSGSLKRVSGDQQLGHWGGSLQGAECLVAAGTFNHLNPEKLRRALGALPWKCPHAVQLLLHNENDALFGVWMLLDGDWTEVTLPRTVRHEALGHLRRTDCPDDEYQ
;
A
#
# COMPACT_ATOMS: atom_id res chain seq x y z
N MET A 1 -7.91 9.64 -19.48
CA MET A 1 -7.52 8.23 -19.45
C MET A 1 -7.42 7.91 -17.98
N SER A 2 -8.22 6.99 -17.45
CA SER A 2 -8.12 6.64 -16.02
C SER A 2 -6.83 5.86 -15.78
N ASP A 3 -6.23 6.01 -14.61
CA ASP A 3 -5.02 5.30 -14.17
C ASP A 3 -5.26 4.87 -12.72
N PHE A 4 -5.59 3.61 -12.52
CA PHE A 4 -5.94 3.09 -11.21
C PHE A 4 -4.71 2.51 -10.50
N THR A 5 -4.55 2.83 -9.23
CA THR A 5 -3.54 2.24 -8.36
C THR A 5 -4.21 1.67 -7.12
N ASP A 6 -4.04 0.37 -6.92
CA ASP A 6 -4.41 -0.32 -5.71
C ASP A 6 -3.31 -0.15 -4.67
N VAL A 7 -3.73 0.15 -3.45
CA VAL A 7 -2.86 0.43 -2.31
C VAL A 7 -3.24 -0.52 -1.17
N MET A 8 -2.24 -1.19 -0.60
CA MET A 8 -2.39 -1.93 0.65
C MET A 8 -1.28 -1.50 1.61
N LEU A 9 -1.65 -1.23 2.85
CA LEU A 9 -0.73 -0.86 3.92
C LEU A 9 -0.86 -1.88 5.04
N LEU A 10 0.24 -2.53 5.38
CA LEU A 10 0.34 -3.54 6.43
C LEU A 10 1.25 -3.04 7.53
N PHE A 11 0.84 -3.22 8.78
CA PHE A 11 1.60 -2.78 9.93
C PHE A 11 1.18 -3.51 11.21
N SER A 12 2.04 -3.43 12.24
CA SER A 12 1.78 -4.08 13.52
C SER A 12 0.53 -3.54 14.21
N TYR A 13 -0.20 -4.40 14.93
CA TYR A 13 -1.30 -3.97 15.81
C TYR A 13 -0.87 -2.96 16.89
N LEU A 14 0.44 -2.85 17.18
CA LEU A 14 1.00 -1.86 18.10
C LEU A 14 0.84 -0.40 17.61
N GLU A 15 0.56 -0.23 16.32
CA GLU A 15 0.36 1.04 15.62
C GLU A 15 -1.13 1.42 15.46
N ASP A 16 -2.06 0.78 16.18
CA ASP A 16 -3.51 1.05 16.04
C ASP A 16 -3.87 2.55 16.16
N ALA A 17 -3.09 3.33 16.92
CA ALA A 17 -3.29 4.77 17.06
C ALA A 17 -3.18 5.56 15.75
N VAL A 18 -2.36 5.12 14.77
CA VAL A 18 -2.22 5.83 13.49
C VAL A 18 -3.23 5.35 12.43
N LEU A 19 -3.95 4.26 12.70
CA LEU A 19 -4.93 3.71 11.76
C LEU A 19 -6.05 4.71 11.45
N GLU A 20 -6.54 5.43 12.47
CA GLU A 20 -7.56 6.46 12.29
C GLU A 20 -7.06 7.61 11.42
N ASP A 21 -5.80 8.03 11.58
CA ASP A 21 -5.18 9.04 10.74
C ASP A 21 -5.08 8.58 9.29
N ILE A 22 -4.75 7.29 9.07
CA ILE A 22 -4.62 6.68 7.74
C ILE A 22 -5.96 6.63 7.01
N VAL A 23 -7.03 6.16 7.67
CA VAL A 23 -8.34 6.04 7.03
C VAL A 23 -9.03 7.40 6.87
N SER A 24 -8.61 8.38 7.67
CA SER A 24 -9.10 9.78 7.59
C SER A 24 -8.28 10.66 6.65
N LEU A 25 -7.27 10.12 5.96
CA LEU A 25 -6.48 10.88 4.98
C LEU A 25 -7.39 11.49 3.91
N ASP A 26 -7.46 12.82 3.86
CA ASP A 26 -8.11 13.52 2.77
C ASP A 26 -7.22 13.46 1.52
N THR A 27 -7.55 12.53 0.64
CA THR A 27 -6.74 12.24 -0.54
C THR A 27 -6.84 13.33 -1.61
N PHE A 28 -7.94 14.10 -1.60
CA PHE A 28 -8.16 15.17 -2.56
C PHE A 28 -7.41 16.43 -2.16
N ASP A 29 -7.55 16.87 -0.90
CA ASP A 29 -6.87 18.05 -0.39
C ASP A 29 -5.35 17.86 -0.29
N ALA A 30 -4.90 16.65 0.03
CA ALA A 30 -3.47 16.29 -0.03
C ALA A 30 -2.94 16.18 -1.49
N GLY A 31 -3.82 16.28 -2.48
CA GLY A 31 -3.49 16.14 -3.90
C GLY A 31 -2.86 14.79 -4.22
N LEU A 32 -3.35 13.74 -3.55
CA LEU A 32 -2.97 12.34 -3.78
C LEU A 32 -3.70 11.77 -4.99
N GLY A 33 -4.91 12.25 -5.30
CA GLY A 33 -5.81 11.64 -6.28
C GLY A 33 -7.14 11.30 -5.64
N SER A 34 -8.09 10.78 -6.42
CA SER A 34 -9.41 10.40 -5.89
C SER A 34 -9.40 8.93 -5.45
N GLY A 35 -9.64 8.68 -4.17
CA GLY A 35 -9.68 7.34 -3.58
C GLY A 35 -9.81 7.44 -2.07
N SER A 36 -9.76 6.33 -1.37
CA SER A 36 -9.60 6.32 0.10
C SER A 36 -9.10 4.97 0.58
N LEU A 37 -8.39 4.98 1.71
CA LEU A 37 -8.03 3.77 2.43
C LEU A 37 -9.14 3.41 3.41
N LYS A 38 -9.42 2.12 3.54
CA LYS A 38 -10.32 1.57 4.55
C LYS A 38 -9.62 0.49 5.34
N ARG A 39 -9.91 0.41 6.64
CA ARG A 39 -9.48 -0.72 7.48
C ARG A 39 -10.11 -2.01 6.95
N VAL A 40 -9.26 -2.97 6.58
CA VAL A 40 -9.67 -4.32 6.18
C VAL A 40 -9.64 -5.26 7.39
N SER A 41 -8.64 -5.11 8.26
CA SER A 41 -8.43 -5.91 9.48
C SER A 41 -9.37 -5.55 10.65
N GLY A 42 -10.64 -5.19 10.38
CA GLY A 42 -11.59 -4.68 11.37
C GLY A 42 -12.17 -5.71 12.35
N ASP A 43 -12.45 -5.25 13.58
CA ASP A 43 -12.84 -6.03 14.77
C ASP A 43 -14.30 -6.53 14.79
N GLN A 44 -14.99 -6.57 13.65
CA GLN A 44 -16.33 -7.17 13.63
C GLN A 44 -16.20 -8.71 13.69
N GLN A 45 -17.18 -9.38 14.31
CA GLN A 45 -17.18 -10.85 14.55
C GLN A 45 -16.94 -11.70 13.29
N LEU A 46 -17.10 -11.10 12.11
CA LEU A 46 -16.73 -11.60 10.79
C LEU A 46 -16.20 -10.41 9.95
N GLY A 47 -15.07 -9.81 10.37
CA GLY A 47 -14.43 -8.74 9.62
C GLY A 47 -14.23 -9.11 8.14
N HIS A 48 -14.00 -8.11 7.28
CA HIS A 48 -13.57 -8.34 5.89
C HIS A 48 -12.27 -9.16 5.81
N TRP A 49 -11.54 -9.20 6.92
CA TRP A 49 -10.43 -10.10 7.18
C TRP A 49 -10.92 -11.43 7.73
N GLY A 50 -10.70 -12.52 6.99
CA GLY A 50 -11.03 -13.87 7.45
C GLY A 50 -10.21 -14.29 8.68
N GLY A 51 -10.80 -15.11 9.55
CA GLY A 51 -10.12 -15.60 10.76
C GLY A 51 -11.08 -15.99 11.87
N SER A 52 -10.52 -16.29 13.05
CA SER A 52 -11.28 -16.54 14.27
C SER A 52 -11.51 -15.25 15.07
N LEU A 53 -12.34 -15.31 16.11
CA LEU A 53 -12.59 -14.21 17.06
C LEU A 53 -11.33 -13.70 17.79
N GLN A 54 -10.18 -14.36 17.63
CA GLN A 54 -8.91 -13.96 18.25
C GLN A 54 -8.24 -12.79 17.51
N GLY A 55 -8.82 -12.31 16.42
CA GLY A 55 -8.43 -11.04 15.77
C GLY A 55 -7.22 -11.16 14.85
N ALA A 56 -7.02 -10.14 14.02
CA ALA A 56 -5.84 -10.05 13.16
C ALA A 56 -4.64 -9.52 13.97
N GLU A 57 -3.50 -10.22 13.92
CA GLU A 57 -2.24 -9.74 14.54
C GLU A 57 -1.52 -8.67 13.69
N CYS A 58 -2.09 -8.36 12.53
CA CYS A 58 -1.61 -7.34 11.60
C CYS A 58 -2.78 -6.42 11.23
N LEU A 59 -2.52 -5.12 11.25
CA LEU A 59 -3.45 -4.13 10.74
C LEU A 59 -3.25 -3.96 9.25
N VAL A 60 -4.37 -3.94 8.52
CA VAL A 60 -4.40 -3.80 7.08
C VAL A 60 -5.36 -2.68 6.73
N ALA A 61 -4.86 -1.68 6.02
CA ALA A 61 -5.67 -0.68 5.34
C ALA A 61 -5.50 -0.85 3.82
N ALA A 62 -6.58 -0.80 3.06
CA ALA A 62 -6.51 -0.96 1.60
C ALA A 62 -7.51 -0.07 0.88
N GLY A 63 -7.23 0.22 -0.39
CA GLY A 63 -8.10 1.03 -1.24
C GLY A 63 -7.57 1.19 -2.65
N THR A 64 -8.45 1.65 -3.53
CA THR A 64 -8.12 1.93 -4.94
C THR A 64 -8.19 3.43 -5.18
N PHE A 65 -7.23 3.96 -5.91
CA PHE A 65 -7.09 5.37 -6.23
C PHE A 65 -7.06 5.56 -7.73
N ASN A 66 -7.73 6.61 -8.23
CA ASN A 66 -7.57 7.07 -9.59
C ASN A 66 -6.62 8.27 -9.63
N HIS A 67 -5.63 8.24 -10.52
CA HIS A 67 -4.57 9.25 -10.63
C HIS A 67 -3.76 9.43 -9.35
N LEU A 68 -3.37 8.32 -8.71
CA LEU A 68 -2.59 8.37 -7.48
C LEU A 68 -1.24 9.06 -7.72
N ASN A 69 -0.85 9.97 -6.83
CA ASN A 69 0.53 10.44 -6.70
C ASN A 69 1.25 9.61 -5.62
N PRO A 70 2.01 8.57 -6.00
CA PRO A 70 2.63 7.65 -5.04
C PRO A 70 3.69 8.33 -4.16
N GLU A 71 4.39 9.33 -4.68
CA GLU A 71 5.37 10.10 -3.89
C GLU A 71 4.72 10.88 -2.76
N LYS A 72 3.62 11.57 -3.06
CA LYS A 72 2.88 12.30 -2.03
C LYS A 72 2.23 11.37 -1.02
N LEU A 73 1.71 10.21 -1.47
CA LEU A 73 1.15 9.21 -0.57
C LEU A 73 2.22 8.73 0.41
N ARG A 74 3.40 8.34 -0.11
CA ARG A 74 4.54 7.94 0.72
C ARG A 74 4.97 9.05 1.68
N ARG A 75 5.03 10.30 1.24
CA ARG A 75 5.32 11.43 2.13
C ARG A 75 4.28 11.60 3.24
N ALA A 76 2.99 11.52 2.90
CA ALA A 76 1.91 11.63 3.88
C ALA A 76 1.98 10.50 4.92
N LEU A 77 2.17 9.26 4.46
CA LEU A 77 2.34 8.10 5.33
C LEU A 77 3.62 8.17 6.16
N GLY A 78 4.73 8.67 5.60
CA GLY A 78 6.00 8.82 6.31
C GLY A 78 5.98 9.88 7.41
N ALA A 79 5.05 10.84 7.33
CA ALA A 79 4.88 11.88 8.35
C ALA A 79 4.07 11.43 9.58
N LEU A 80 3.46 10.24 9.53
CA LEU A 80 2.68 9.70 10.65
C LEU A 80 3.60 9.31 11.82
N PRO A 81 3.10 9.40 13.07
CA PRO A 81 3.89 9.14 14.27
C PRO A 81 4.05 7.64 14.56
N TRP A 82 4.64 6.89 13.63
CA TRP A 82 4.90 5.45 13.76
C TRP A 82 5.78 5.15 14.97
N LYS A 83 5.41 4.14 15.78
CA LYS A 83 6.25 3.64 16.88
C LYS A 83 7.36 2.71 16.38
N CYS A 84 7.05 1.92 15.36
CA CYS A 84 7.86 0.87 14.75
C CYS A 84 7.83 1.02 13.22
N PRO A 85 8.37 2.11 12.64
CA PRO A 85 8.30 2.39 11.20
C PRO A 85 8.87 1.26 10.33
N HIS A 86 9.92 0.57 10.80
CA HIS A 86 10.54 -0.56 10.11
C HIS A 86 9.62 -1.79 9.93
N ALA A 87 8.50 -1.84 10.65
CA ALA A 87 7.49 -2.90 10.54
C ALA A 87 6.34 -2.53 9.59
N VAL A 88 6.39 -1.36 8.94
CA VAL A 88 5.36 -0.89 8.01
C VAL A 88 5.72 -1.29 6.58
N GLN A 89 4.80 -1.97 5.90
CA GLN A 89 4.90 -2.30 4.48
C GLN A 89 3.80 -1.61 3.69
N LEU A 90 4.18 -0.91 2.63
CA LEU A 90 3.28 -0.33 1.63
C LEU A 90 3.39 -1.14 0.35
N LEU A 91 2.27 -1.65 -0.12
CA LEU A 91 2.12 -2.36 -1.37
C LEU A 91 1.37 -1.48 -2.36
N LEU A 92 1.95 -1.27 -3.54
CA LEU A 92 1.34 -0.52 -4.63
C LEU A 92 1.25 -1.39 -5.87
N HIS A 93 0.10 -1.37 -6.53
CA HIS A 93 -0.13 -2.05 -7.81
C HIS A 93 -0.83 -1.09 -8.76
N ASN A 94 -0.10 -0.61 -9.76
CA ASN A 94 -0.67 0.15 -10.85
C ASN A 94 -1.45 -0.78 -11.80
N GLU A 95 -2.40 -0.27 -12.57
CA GLU A 95 -3.18 -1.02 -13.57
C GLU A 95 -2.32 -1.83 -14.56
N ASN A 96 -1.09 -1.39 -14.82
CA ASN A 96 -0.15 -2.05 -15.74
C ASN A 96 0.91 -2.93 -15.05
N ASP A 97 0.88 -3.00 -13.72
CA ASP A 97 1.76 -3.88 -12.96
C ASP A 97 1.28 -5.33 -13.04
N ALA A 98 2.23 -6.26 -13.08
CA ALA A 98 1.91 -7.68 -12.95
C ALA A 98 1.80 -8.13 -11.48
N LEU A 99 2.39 -7.34 -10.57
CA LEU A 99 2.62 -7.65 -9.16
C LEU A 99 2.66 -6.36 -8.35
N PHE A 100 2.30 -6.45 -7.08
CA PHE A 100 2.54 -5.37 -6.13
C PHE A 100 4.03 -5.12 -5.96
N GLY A 101 4.45 -3.87 -6.11
CA GLY A 101 5.70 -3.40 -5.54
C GLY A 101 5.58 -3.32 -4.03
N VAL A 102 6.67 -3.57 -3.31
CA VAL A 102 6.71 -3.52 -1.85
C VAL A 102 7.66 -2.41 -1.43
N TRP A 103 7.19 -1.50 -0.59
CA TRP A 103 8.00 -0.48 0.05
C TRP A 103 8.00 -0.69 1.56
N MET A 104 9.13 -0.47 2.19
CA MET A 104 9.27 -0.44 3.65
C MET A 104 9.74 0.95 4.09
N LEU A 105 9.24 1.41 5.23
CA LEU A 105 9.68 2.66 5.84
C LEU A 105 10.96 2.39 6.66
N LEU A 106 12.11 2.56 6.01
CA LEU A 106 13.44 2.27 6.56
C LEU A 106 14.17 3.58 6.81
N ASP A 107 14.75 3.75 8.00
CA ASP A 107 15.52 4.95 8.37
C ASP A 107 14.80 6.29 8.13
N GLY A 108 13.47 6.29 8.17
CA GLY A 108 12.62 7.46 7.95
C GLY A 108 12.21 7.70 6.48
N ASP A 109 12.68 6.87 5.56
CA ASP A 109 12.39 6.97 4.13
C ASP A 109 11.74 5.71 3.56
N TRP A 110 10.83 5.88 2.60
CA TRP A 110 10.23 4.75 1.91
C TRP A 110 11.18 4.18 0.88
N THR A 111 11.64 2.95 1.13
CA THR A 111 12.56 2.23 0.24
C THR A 111 11.81 1.09 -0.42
N GLU A 112 11.90 0.99 -1.76
CA GLU A 112 11.37 -0.17 -2.47
C GLU A 112 12.22 -1.40 -2.16
N VAL A 113 11.58 -2.50 -1.77
CA VAL A 113 12.21 -3.79 -1.56
C VAL A 113 12.30 -4.50 -2.90
N THR A 114 13.52 -4.79 -3.36
CA THR A 114 13.74 -5.56 -4.59
C THR A 114 13.27 -7.01 -4.38
N LEU A 115 12.21 -7.38 -5.10
CA LEU A 115 11.73 -8.77 -5.13
C LEU A 115 12.59 -9.61 -6.09
N PRO A 116 12.88 -10.88 -5.79
CA PRO A 116 13.62 -11.74 -6.70
C PRO A 116 12.92 -11.88 -8.05
N ARG A 117 13.70 -11.81 -9.13
CA ARG A 117 13.21 -11.96 -10.52
C ARG A 117 12.17 -10.91 -10.92
N THR A 118 12.31 -9.69 -10.41
CA THR A 118 11.50 -8.55 -10.85
C THR A 118 12.36 -7.42 -11.39
N VAL A 119 11.78 -6.63 -12.29
CA VAL A 119 12.39 -5.40 -12.82
C VAL A 119 11.33 -4.32 -12.87
N ARG A 120 11.68 -3.11 -12.41
CA ARG A 120 10.86 -1.91 -12.56
C ARG A 120 11.32 -1.12 -13.77
N HIS A 121 10.41 -0.86 -14.70
CA HIS A 121 10.67 0.00 -15.84
C HIS A 121 10.35 1.45 -15.49
N GLU A 122 11.36 2.24 -15.13
CA GLU A 122 11.20 3.62 -14.63
C GLU A 122 10.36 4.52 -15.54
N ALA A 123 10.49 4.38 -16.87
CA ALA A 123 9.76 5.20 -17.83
C ALA A 123 8.24 4.97 -17.82
N LEU A 124 7.80 3.80 -17.36
CA LEU A 124 6.39 3.41 -17.31
C LEU A 124 5.88 3.21 -15.88
N GLY A 125 6.80 3.12 -14.91
CA GLY A 125 6.47 2.75 -13.53
C GLY A 125 6.09 1.28 -13.36
N HIS A 126 6.21 0.44 -14.39
CA HIS A 126 5.70 -0.94 -14.37
C HIS A 126 6.66 -1.91 -13.69
N LEU A 127 6.16 -2.69 -12.75
CA LEU A 127 6.85 -3.82 -12.13
C LEU A 127 6.45 -5.14 -12.82
N ARG A 128 7.44 -5.85 -13.34
CA ARG A 128 7.24 -7.11 -14.07
C ARG A 128 8.16 -8.21 -13.55
N ARG A 129 7.75 -9.46 -13.77
CA ARG A 129 8.62 -10.63 -13.56
C ARG A 129 9.51 -10.86 -14.77
N THR A 130 10.76 -11.22 -14.52
CA THR A 130 11.74 -11.54 -15.59
C THR A 130 11.64 -12.97 -16.09
N ASP A 131 10.81 -13.80 -15.45
CA ASP A 131 10.61 -15.22 -15.75
C ASP A 131 9.16 -15.56 -16.13
N CYS A 132 8.32 -14.52 -16.33
CA CYS A 132 6.98 -14.66 -16.86
C CYS A 132 7.04 -14.53 -18.38
N PRO A 133 6.35 -15.40 -19.16
CA PRO A 133 6.27 -15.22 -20.60
C PRO A 133 5.56 -13.89 -20.91
N ASP A 134 6.15 -13.10 -21.81
CA ASP A 134 5.83 -11.69 -22.05
C ASP A 134 4.39 -11.42 -22.56
N ASP A 135 3.60 -12.47 -22.79
CA ASP A 135 2.28 -12.45 -23.43
C ASP A 135 1.09 -12.35 -22.45
N GLU A 136 1.29 -12.50 -21.14
CA GLU A 136 0.19 -12.39 -20.16
C GLU A 136 -0.19 -10.95 -19.76
N TYR A 137 0.64 -9.95 -20.10
CA TYR A 137 0.47 -8.55 -19.65
C TYR A 137 0.67 -7.50 -20.78
N GLN A 138 0.36 -7.86 -22.04
CA GLN A 138 0.31 -6.93 -23.18
C GLN A 138 -1.06 -6.29 -23.37
#